data_AF-A0A4R0GT16-F1
#
_entry.id   AF-A0A4R0GT16-F1
#
_cell.length_a   1.000
_cell.length_b   1.000
_cell.length_c   1.000
_cell.angle_alpha   90.00
_cell.angle_beta   90.00
_cell.angle_gamma   90.00
#
_symmetry.space_group_name_H-M   'P 1'
#
loop_
_entity.id
_entity.type
_entity.pdbx_description
1 polymer ?
#
loop_
_entity_poly.entity_id
_entity_poly.type
_entity_poly.pdbx_seq_one_letter_code
_entity_poly.pdbx_strand_id
1 'polypeptide(L)'
;MISDYLFKALLSVVAILEDGAKFGLDSHAAVNALESVGFELDQMEDRDRQEFAEIVERVAELADPEQREWIRGIPRDLGIEM
;
A
#
# COMPACT_ATOMS: atom_id res chain seq x y z
N MET A 1 -16.02 5.30 3.32
CA MET A 1 -15.45 5.21 4.69
C MET A 1 -14.11 4.54 4.52
N ILE A 2 -13.07 4.93 5.26
CA ILE A 2 -11.78 4.21 5.16
C ILE A 2 -12.01 2.78 5.65
N SER A 3 -11.73 1.79 4.80
CA SER A 3 -11.82 0.37 5.15
C SER A 3 -10.87 0.07 6.31
N ASP A 4 -11.30 -0.76 7.27
CA ASP A 4 -10.48 -1.16 8.42
C ASP A 4 -9.15 -1.77 7.96
N TYR A 5 -9.15 -2.51 6.85
CA TYR A 5 -7.97 -3.11 6.24
C TYR A 5 -7.03 -2.09 5.61
N LEU A 6 -7.57 -1.05 4.95
CA LEU A 6 -6.78 0.07 4.45
C LEU A 6 -6.10 0.83 5.60
N PHE A 7 -6.80 0.99 6.73
CA PHE A 7 -6.22 1.62 7.91
C PHE A 7 -5.14 0.75 8.56
N LYS A 8 -5.33 -0.57 8.66
CA LYS A 8 -4.30 -1.51 9.14
C LYS A 8 -3.05 -1.51 8.25
N ALA A 9 -3.22 -1.45 6.94
CA ALA A 9 -2.13 -1.31 5.99
C ALA A 9 -1.34 -0.01 6.23
N LEU A 10 -2.03 1.11 6.45
CA LEU A 10 -1.39 2.39 6.81
C LEU A 10 -0.62 2.30 8.14
N LEU A 11 -1.21 1.70 9.17
CA LEU A 11 -0.55 1.50 10.47
C LEU A 11 0.72 0.64 10.33
N SER A 12 0.68 -0.36 9.47
CA SER A 12 1.86 -1.19 9.18
C SER A 12 2.99 -0.34 8.61
N VAL A 13 2.72 0.47 7.57
CA VAL A 13 3.69 1.41 6.99
C VAL A 13 4.28 2.36 8.04
N VAL A 14 3.43 2.93 8.90
CA VAL A 14 3.88 3.83 9.97
C VAL A 14 4.83 3.13 10.95
N ALA A 15 4.49 1.91 11.38
CA ALA A 15 5.33 1.14 12.30
C ALA A 15 6.73 0.88 11.71
N ILE A 16 6.81 0.61 10.40
CA ILE A 16 8.08 0.35 9.69
C ILE A 16 8.92 1.61 9.54
N LEU A 17 8.30 2.74 9.18
CA LEU A 17 9.00 4.02 9.09
C LEU A 17 9.56 4.44 10.45
N GLU A 18 8.82 4.19 11.53
CA GLU A 18 9.33 4.40 12.88
C GLU A 18 10.50 3.48 13.23
N ASP A 19 10.42 2.19 12.89
CA ASP A 19 11.46 1.21 13.19
C ASP A 19 12.73 1.48 12.38
N GLY A 20 12.59 1.74 11.09
CA GLY A 20 13.68 2.13 10.20
C GLY A 20 14.35 3.43 10.60
N ALA A 21 13.60 4.42 11.11
CA ALA A 21 14.17 5.65 11.67
C ALA A 21 14.95 5.41 12.97
N LYS A 22 14.56 4.42 13.78
CA LYS A 22 15.19 4.10 15.07
C LYS A 22 16.41 3.20 14.93
N PHE A 23 16.37 2.21 14.04
CA PHE A 23 17.36 1.13 13.98
C PHE A 23 18.05 0.96 12.62
N GLY A 24 17.63 1.73 11.61
CA GLY A 24 18.00 1.51 10.22
C GLY A 24 17.11 0.44 9.59
N LEU A 25 16.69 0.66 8.34
CA LEU A 25 15.85 -0.29 7.61
C LEU A 25 16.73 -1.24 6.80
N ASP A 26 16.80 -2.50 7.21
CA ASP A 26 17.39 -3.55 6.36
C ASP A 26 16.39 -4.03 5.30
N SER A 27 16.90 -4.68 4.24
CA SER A 27 16.09 -5.10 3.11
C SER A 27 15.09 -6.22 3.46
N HIS A 28 15.33 -7.02 4.49
CA HIS A 28 14.37 -8.03 4.94
C HIS A 28 13.21 -7.39 5.71
N ALA A 29 13.51 -6.44 6.59
CA ALA A 29 12.49 -5.65 7.29
C ALA A 29 11.59 -4.91 6.29
N ALA A 30 12.18 -4.32 5.24
CA ALA A 30 11.43 -3.64 4.17
C ALA A 30 10.55 -4.58 3.32
N VAL A 31 10.95 -5.84 3.11
CA VAL A 31 10.13 -6.80 2.36
C VAL A 31 8.99 -7.35 3.22
N ASN A 32 9.27 -7.79 4.46
CA ASN A 32 8.24 -8.28 5.39
C ASN A 32 7.14 -7.24 5.63
N ALA A 33 7.56 -5.97 5.64
CA ALA A 33 6.71 -4.80 5.67
C ALA A 33 5.70 -4.75 4.52
N LEU A 34 6.20 -4.83 3.28
CA LEU A 34 5.36 -4.80 2.08
C LEU A 34 4.43 -6.01 2.03
N GLU A 35 4.91 -7.19 2.45
CA GLU A 35 4.08 -8.39 2.58
C GLU A 35 2.94 -8.21 3.59
N SER A 36 3.22 -7.57 4.74
CA SER A 36 2.20 -7.29 5.76
C SER A 36 1.14 -6.31 5.26
N VAL A 37 1.57 -5.28 4.52
CA VAL A 37 0.66 -4.32 3.87
C VAL A 37 -0.21 -5.03 2.83
N GLY A 38 0.40 -5.81 1.93
CA GLY A 38 -0.31 -6.57 0.91
C GLY A 38 -1.32 -7.55 1.51
N PHE A 39 -0.93 -8.26 2.57
CA PHE A 39 -1.79 -9.21 3.28
C PHE A 39 -3.06 -8.55 3.82
N GLU A 40 -2.94 -7.41 4.50
CA GLU A 40 -4.10 -6.70 5.04
C GLU A 40 -5.01 -6.18 3.91
N LEU A 41 -4.41 -5.60 2.85
CA LEU A 41 -5.18 -5.09 1.71
C LEU A 41 -5.91 -6.22 0.94
N ASP A 42 -5.33 -7.42 0.88
CA ASP A 42 -5.98 -8.59 0.27
C ASP A 42 -7.20 -9.09 1.07
N GLN A 43 -7.39 -8.66 2.32
CA GLN A 43 -8.60 -8.98 3.08
C GLN A 43 -9.79 -8.06 2.77
N MET A 44 -9.60 -7.02 1.94
CA MET A 44 -10.69 -6.13 1.53
C MET A 44 -11.77 -6.87 0.74
N GLU A 45 -13.03 -6.54 1.01
CA GLU A 45 -14.17 -6.99 0.20
C GLU A 45 -14.13 -6.34 -1.20
N ASP A 46 -14.78 -6.96 -2.19
CA ASP A 46 -14.75 -6.52 -3.60
C ASP A 46 -15.11 -5.03 -3.76
N ARG A 47 -16.09 -4.55 -3.00
CA ARG A 47 -16.50 -3.14 -3.00
C ARG A 47 -15.36 -2.22 -2.54
N ASP A 48 -14.68 -2.58 -1.45
CA ASP A 48 -13.59 -1.81 -0.88
C ASP A 48 -12.36 -1.86 -1.80
N ARG A 49 -12.10 -3.01 -2.43
CA ARG A 49 -11.08 -3.16 -3.49
C ARG A 49 -11.33 -2.24 -4.66
N GLN A 50 -12.58 -2.16 -5.12
CA GLN A 50 -12.95 -1.27 -6.23
C GLN A 50 -12.78 0.21 -5.85
N GLU A 51 -13.21 0.61 -4.64
CA GLU A 51 -12.98 1.98 -4.14
C GLU A 51 -11.47 2.28 -4.02
N PHE A 52 -10.67 1.30 -3.58
CA PHE A 52 -9.21 1.41 -3.52
C PHE A 52 -8.61 1.61 -4.92
N ALA A 53 -9.01 0.84 -5.92
CA ALA A 53 -8.55 0.99 -7.30
C ALA A 53 -8.87 2.38 -7.87
N GLU A 54 -10.07 2.90 -7.62
CA GLU A 54 -10.46 4.27 -8.02
C GLU A 54 -9.64 5.35 -7.30
N ILE A 55 -9.26 5.12 -6.03
CA ILE A 55 -8.34 6.03 -5.31
C ILE A 55 -6.96 6.01 -5.95
N VAL A 56 -6.40 4.83 -6.25
CA VAL A 56 -5.08 4.68 -6.88
C VAL A 56 -5.03 5.44 -8.20
N GLU A 57 -6.04 5.29 -9.05
CA GLU A 57 -6.07 5.98 -10.35
C GLU A 57 -6.15 7.50 -10.17
N ARG A 58 -7.02 8.00 -9.28
CA ARG A 58 -7.10 9.45 -8.98
C ARG A 58 -5.78 10.00 -8.45
N VAL A 59 -5.09 9.26 -7.58
CA VAL A 59 -3.78 9.67 -7.07
C VAL A 59 -2.74 9.69 -8.18
N ALA A 60 -2.73 8.69 -9.07
CA ALA A 60 -1.83 8.65 -10.22
C ALA A 60 -2.05 9.84 -11.17
N GLU A 61 -3.30 10.22 -11.43
CA GLU A 61 -3.62 11.39 -12.27
C GLU A 61 -3.09 12.71 -11.70
N LEU A 62 -3.10 12.86 -10.37
CA LEU A 62 -2.60 14.03 -9.66
C LEU A 62 -1.07 14.05 -9.48
N ALA A 63 -0.40 12.91 -9.70
CA ALA A 63 1.03 12.79 -9.55
C ALA A 63 1.82 13.33 -10.75
N ASP A 64 3.12 13.53 -10.52
CA ASP A 64 4.07 13.88 -11.58
C ASP A 64 4.07 12.78 -12.67
N PRO A 65 4.25 13.13 -13.96
CA PRO A 65 4.21 12.18 -15.06
C PRO A 65 5.12 10.95 -14.86
N GLU A 66 6.28 11.15 -14.23
CA GLU A 66 7.28 10.11 -13.96
C GLU A 66 6.82 9.10 -12.90
N GLN A 67 5.89 9.48 -12.02
CA GLN A 67 5.41 8.65 -10.90
C GLN A 67 4.12 7.89 -11.20
N ARG A 68 3.36 8.28 -12.24
CA ARG A 68 2.01 7.74 -12.49
C ARG A 68 2.00 6.23 -12.71
N GLU A 69 2.89 5.75 -13.57
CA GLU A 69 3.00 4.33 -13.89
C GLU A 69 3.49 3.52 -12.68
N TRP A 70 4.37 4.11 -11.86
CA TRP A 70 4.77 3.49 -10.61
C TRP A 70 3.58 3.35 -9.64
N ILE A 71 2.80 4.42 -9.43
CA ILE A 71 1.62 4.41 -8.54
C ILE A 71 0.59 3.38 -9.00
N ARG A 72 0.31 3.32 -10.32
CA ARG A 72 -0.61 2.32 -10.90
C ARG A 72 -0.11 0.88 -10.73
N GLY A 73 1.20 0.69 -10.62
CA GLY A 73 1.83 -0.61 -10.38
C GLY A 73 1.71 -1.11 -8.94
N ILE A 74 1.58 -0.20 -7.96
CA ILE A 74 1.62 -0.55 -6.53
C ILE A 74 0.65 -1.67 -6.14
N PRO A 75 -0.64 -1.68 -6.56
CA PRO A 75 -1.55 -2.75 -6.16
C PRO A 75 -1.06 -4.14 -6.60
N ARG A 76 -0.54 -4.24 -7.84
CA ARG A 76 0.03 -5.49 -8.36
C ARG A 76 1.30 -5.88 -7.59
N ASP A 77 2.17 -4.93 -7.33
CA ASP A 77 3.43 -5.18 -6.60
C ASP A 77 3.17 -5.63 -5.15
N LEU A 78 2.02 -5.24 -4.58
CA LEU A 78 1.52 -5.71 -3.28
C LEU A 78 0.73 -7.02 -3.36
N GLY A 79 0.58 -7.62 -4.54
CA GLY A 79 -0.12 -8.88 -4.74
C GLY A 79 -1.65 -8.78 -4.71
N ILE A 80 -2.21 -7.56 -4.85
CA ILE A 80 -3.66 -7.35 -4.85
C ILE A 80 -4.18 -7.58 -6.27
N GLU A 81 -5.02 -8.60 -6.45
CA GLU A 81 -5.78 -8.79 -7.69
C GLU A 81 -6.92 -7.77 -7.75
N MET A 82 -6.94 -6.97 -8.82
CA MET A 82 -7.95 -5.94 -9.11
C MET A 82 -8.74 -6.28 -10.37
#